data_AF-A7TBY7-F1
#
_entry.id   AF-A7TBY7-F1
#
_cell.length_a   1.000
_cell.length_b   1.000
_cell.length_c   1.000
_cell.angle_alpha   90.00
_cell.angle_beta   90.00
_cell.angle_gamma   90.00
#
_symmetry.space_group_name_H-M   'P 1'
#
loop_
_entity.id
_entity.type
_entity.pdbx_description
1 polymer ?
#
loop_
_entity_poly.entity_id
_entity_poly.type
_entity_poly.pdbx_seq_one_letter_code
_entity_poly.pdbx_strand_id
1 'polypeptide(L)'
;LGRITKIHIGHDNTGLGAAWNLGKVMVEDVKSREVFVFPCDRWFSVEEDDGLTSRDLFWSTVERKKENAEGQYTIHIFTGDVWGAGTDANVLVTLYGTKGDSGEHKLDNEGENNFEQGM
;
A
#
# COMPACT_ATOMS: atom_id res chain seq x y z
N LEU A 1 1.74 -7.71 14.94
CA LEU A 1 2.95 -7.14 14.29
C LEU A 1 3.79 -6.26 15.22
N GLY A 2 3.23 -5.62 16.26
CA GLY A 2 3.97 -4.58 16.98
C GLY A 2 3.98 -3.29 16.16
N ARG A 3 4.84 -2.32 16.50
CA ARG A 3 4.87 -1.05 15.75
C ARG A 3 5.32 -1.29 14.32
N ILE A 4 4.55 -0.81 13.34
CA ILE A 4 4.89 -0.93 11.92
C ILE A 4 6.15 -0.11 11.61
N THR A 5 7.04 -0.67 10.79
CA THR A 5 8.31 -0.04 10.38
C THR A 5 8.41 0.13 8.87
N LYS A 6 7.84 -0.78 8.09
CA LYS A 6 7.96 -0.85 6.64
C LYS A 6 6.73 -1.52 6.04
N ILE A 7 6.40 -1.13 4.82
CA ILE A 7 5.47 -1.88 3.96
C ILE A 7 6.22 -2.31 2.70
N HIS A 8 6.04 -3.56 2.30
CA HIS A 8 6.38 -4.01 0.95
C HIS A 8 5.09 -4.06 0.13
N ILE A 9 5.08 -3.38 -1.01
CA ILE A 9 3.91 -3.29 -1.87
C ILE A 9 4.35 -3.42 -3.33
N GLY A 10 3.51 -4.05 -4.16
CA GLY A 10 3.76 -4.25 -5.58
C GLY A 10 2.64 -4.98 -6.29
N HIS A 11 2.82 -5.22 -7.59
CA HIS A 11 1.91 -5.97 -8.43
C HIS A 11 2.65 -7.05 -9.23
N ASP A 12 1.92 -8.05 -9.70
CA ASP A 12 2.45 -9.21 -10.44
C ASP A 12 2.63 -8.98 -11.95
N ASN A 13 2.42 -7.73 -12.41
CA ASN A 13 2.50 -7.32 -13.81
C ASN A 13 1.54 -8.08 -14.77
N THR A 14 0.46 -8.65 -14.24
CA THR A 14 -0.57 -9.32 -15.05
C THR A 14 -1.63 -8.32 -15.56
N GLY A 15 -2.43 -8.75 -16.54
CA GLY A 15 -3.51 -7.93 -17.12
C GLY A 15 -3.05 -6.99 -18.25
N LEU A 16 -4.01 -6.31 -18.88
CA LEU A 16 -3.74 -5.22 -19.82
C LEU A 16 -3.63 -3.92 -19.00
N GLY A 17 -2.60 -3.11 -19.22
CA GLY A 17 -2.40 -1.88 -18.44
C GLY A 17 -1.91 -2.14 -17.02
N ALA A 18 -0.91 -3.02 -16.86
CA ALA A 18 -0.41 -3.40 -15.55
C ALA A 18 0.36 -2.29 -14.81
N ALA A 19 0.76 -1.22 -15.50
CA ALA A 19 1.44 -0.08 -14.90
C ALA A 19 0.56 0.56 -13.83
N TRP A 20 1.14 0.85 -12.67
CA TRP A 20 0.41 1.45 -11.55
C TRP A 20 1.17 2.65 -11.00
N ASN A 21 0.52 3.80 -10.87
CA ASN A 21 1.11 4.94 -10.17
C ASN A 21 0.61 4.96 -8.72
N LEU A 22 1.48 4.55 -7.78
CA LEU A 22 1.17 4.54 -6.36
C LEU A 22 1.48 5.92 -5.76
N GLY A 23 0.45 6.62 -5.28
CA GLY A 23 0.62 7.91 -4.60
C GLY A 23 1.12 7.74 -3.16
N LYS A 24 0.35 7.07 -2.32
CA LYS A 24 0.72 6.77 -0.93
C LYS A 24 -0.06 5.57 -0.38
N VAL A 25 0.47 4.98 0.69
CA VAL A 25 -0.25 4.02 1.53
C VAL A 25 -0.47 4.62 2.91
N MET A 26 -1.68 4.48 3.46
CA MET A 26 -1.96 4.76 4.86
C MET A 26 -2.33 3.47 5.59
N VAL A 27 -1.69 3.23 6.72
CA VAL A 27 -1.99 2.08 7.58
C VAL A 27 -2.50 2.59 8.92
N GLU A 28 -3.75 2.28 9.26
CA GLU A 28 -4.32 2.60 10.57
C GLU A 28 -4.26 1.37 11.49
N ASP A 29 -3.66 1.51 12.67
CA ASP A 29 -3.82 0.54 13.76
C ASP A 29 -5.20 0.73 14.39
N VAL A 30 -6.07 -0.26 14.27
CA VAL A 30 -7.46 -0.19 14.71
C VAL A 30 -7.56 0.04 16.22
N LYS A 31 -6.61 -0.46 17.01
CA LYS A 31 -6.64 -0.35 18.48
C LYS A 31 -6.05 0.97 18.96
N SER A 32 -4.85 1.33 18.53
CA SER A 32 -4.27 2.61 18.96
C SER A 32 -4.83 3.81 18.22
N ARG A 33 -5.49 3.60 17.07
CA ARG A 33 -5.90 4.65 16.14
C ARG A 33 -4.69 5.48 15.66
N GLU A 34 -3.49 4.90 15.68
CA GLU A 34 -2.29 5.46 15.06
C GLU A 34 -2.37 5.25 13.55
N VAL A 35 -2.14 6.31 12.77
CA VAL A 35 -2.10 6.25 11.30
C VAL A 35 -0.66 6.47 10.84
N PHE A 36 -0.13 5.50 10.08
CA PHE A 36 1.20 5.52 9.49
C PHE A 36 1.08 5.86 7.99
N VAL A 37 1.73 6.94 7.54
CA VAL A 37 1.69 7.37 6.14
C VAL A 37 3.01 7.03 5.45
N PHE A 38 2.90 6.32 4.33
CA PHE A 38 4.00 5.88 3.46
C PHE A 38 3.86 6.58 2.10
N PRO A 39 4.50 7.75 1.91
CA PRO A 39 4.49 8.44 0.63
C PRO A 39 5.28 7.65 -0.42
N CYS A 40 4.83 7.69 -1.67
CA CYS A 40 5.51 7.04 -2.78
C CYS A 40 5.62 7.97 -4.01
N ASP A 41 4.47 8.35 -4.61
CA ASP A 41 4.36 9.10 -5.88
C ASP A 41 5.29 8.57 -6.97
N ARG A 42 5.23 7.25 -7.24
CA ARG A 42 6.11 6.57 -8.20
C ARG A 42 5.35 5.59 -9.07
N TRP A 43 5.84 5.39 -10.29
CA TRP A 43 5.33 4.32 -11.15
C TRP A 43 5.92 2.97 -10.73
N PHE A 44 5.04 1.98 -10.78
CA PHE A 44 5.30 0.57 -10.61
C PHE A 44 4.97 -0.05 -11.96
N SER A 45 5.99 -0.19 -12.80
CA SER A 45 5.84 -0.52 -14.22
C SER A 45 7.18 -0.98 -14.75
N VAL A 46 7.16 -1.95 -15.66
CA VAL A 46 8.36 -2.39 -16.39
C VAL A 46 8.75 -1.46 -17.53
N GLU A 47 7.88 -0.51 -17.90
CA GLU A 47 8.06 0.41 -19.02
C GLU A 47 8.22 1.88 -18.59
N GLU A 48 7.85 2.22 -17.35
CA GLU A 48 7.86 3.60 -16.82
C GLU A 48 8.81 3.74 -15.60
N ASP A 49 9.19 4.98 -15.31
CA ASP A 49 10.06 5.40 -14.19
C ASP A 49 11.37 4.57 -14.10
N ASP A 50 11.51 3.67 -13.13
CA ASP A 50 12.72 2.86 -12.91
C ASP A 50 12.56 1.37 -13.25
N GLY A 51 11.45 0.98 -13.88
CA GLY A 51 11.24 -0.41 -14.32
C GLY A 51 10.87 -1.39 -13.19
N LEU A 52 10.65 -0.91 -11.97
CA LEU A 52 10.32 -1.75 -10.81
C LEU A 52 8.80 -1.88 -10.65
N THR A 53 8.31 -3.07 -10.28
CA THR A 53 6.88 -3.34 -10.02
C THR A 53 6.56 -3.51 -8.54
N SER A 54 7.56 -3.37 -7.66
CA SER A 54 7.40 -3.42 -6.21
C SER A 54 8.46 -2.58 -5.49
N ARG A 55 8.13 -2.10 -4.28
CA ARG A 55 9.03 -1.29 -3.45
C ARG A 55 8.81 -1.54 -1.97
N ASP A 56 9.89 -1.31 -1.21
CA ASP A 56 9.84 -1.12 0.23
C ASP A 56 9.62 0.37 0.54
N LEU A 57 8.54 0.69 1.25
CA LEU A 57 8.23 2.05 1.71
C LEU A 57 8.37 2.15 3.23
N PHE A 58 8.84 3.30 3.69
CA PHE A 58 9.01 3.62 5.11
C PHE A 58 8.10 4.78 5.48
N TRP A 59 7.47 4.71 6.65
CA TRP A 59 6.56 5.76 7.07
C TRP A 59 7.35 7.03 7.44
N SER A 60 6.80 8.19 7.09
CA SER A 60 7.42 9.50 7.40
C SER A 60 6.61 10.33 8.40
N THR A 61 5.34 9.99 8.59
CA THR A 61 4.41 10.69 9.49
C THR A 61 3.58 9.67 10.27
N VAL A 62 3.43 9.92 11.58
CA VAL A 62 2.47 9.22 12.43
C VAL A 62 1.46 10.23 12.93
N GLU A 63 0.20 10.07 12.53
CA GLU A 63 -0.90 10.78 13.17
C GLU A 63 -1.36 9.96 14.37
N ARG A 64 -1.34 10.58 15.57
CA ARG A 64 -1.65 9.89 16.83
C ARG A 64 -3.02 10.29 17.34
N LYS A 65 -3.89 9.30 17.47
CA LYS A 65 -4.87 9.25 18.55
C LYS A 65 -4.29 8.31 19.63
N LYS A 66 -4.49 8.61 20.92
CA LYS A 66 -3.89 7.82 22.01
C LYS A 66 -4.79 6.62 22.32
N GLU A 67 -4.26 5.39 22.23
CA GLU A 67 -4.63 4.22 23.06
C GLU A 67 -3.71 3.01 22.81
N ASN A 68 -3.75 1.99 23.67
CA ASN A 68 -2.83 0.82 23.67
C ASN A 68 -3.09 -0.15 22.49
N ALA A 69 -2.05 -0.44 21.70
CA ALA A 69 -2.12 -1.27 20.48
C ALA A 69 -1.77 -2.76 20.69
N GLU A 70 -2.67 -3.64 20.27
CA GLU A 70 -2.33 -5.00 19.81
C GLU A 70 -3.05 -5.26 18.48
N GLY A 71 -2.26 -5.41 17.42
CA GLY A 71 -2.60 -4.98 16.06
C GLY A 71 -3.69 -5.75 15.32
N GLN A 72 -4.71 -5.00 14.94
CA GLN A 72 -5.50 -5.16 13.74
C GLN A 72 -5.23 -3.90 12.90
N TYR A 73 -4.98 -4.04 11.59
CA TYR A 73 -4.62 -2.90 10.74
C TYR A 73 -5.63 -2.75 9.60
N THR A 74 -6.00 -1.52 9.30
CA THR A 74 -6.73 -1.15 8.08
C THR A 74 -5.76 -0.47 7.12
N ILE A 75 -5.71 -0.92 5.86
CA ILE A 75 -4.84 -0.38 4.82
C ILE A 75 -5.70 0.43 3.85
N HIS A 76 -5.36 1.71 3.67
CA HIS A 76 -5.94 2.57 2.64
C HIS A 76 -4.88 2.82 1.56
N ILE A 77 -5.25 2.53 0.31
CA ILE A 77 -4.41 2.72 -0.87
C ILE A 77 -4.96 3.92 -1.64
N PHE A 78 -4.08 4.81 -2.07
CA PHE A 78 -4.43 5.96 -2.91
C PHE A 78 -3.69 5.84 -4.23
N THR A 79 -4.45 5.64 -5.31
CA THR A 79 -3.97 5.58 -6.69
C THR A 79 -3.84 6.99 -7.24
N GLY A 80 -2.77 7.27 -7.98
CA GLY A 80 -2.52 8.59 -8.55
C GLY A 80 -3.67 9.10 -9.43
N ASP A 81 -3.81 10.42 -9.55
CA ASP A 81 -4.82 11.07 -10.41
C ASP A 81 -4.27 11.40 -11.82
N VAL A 82 -3.05 10.95 -12.14
CA VAL A 82 -2.47 11.10 -13.47
C VAL A 82 -3.12 10.14 -14.46
N TRP A 83 -3.19 10.53 -15.73
CA TRP A 83 -3.81 9.72 -16.76
C TRP A 83 -3.20 8.31 -16.82
N GLY A 84 -4.05 7.28 -16.72
CA GLY A 84 -3.63 5.87 -16.78
C GLY A 84 -2.97 5.36 -15.51
N ALA A 85 -3.17 6.03 -14.37
CA ALA A 85 -2.59 5.62 -13.09
C ALA A 85 -3.15 4.30 -12.51
N GLY A 86 -4.31 3.86 -12.97
CA GLY A 86 -4.99 2.67 -12.46
C GLY A 86 -4.41 1.35 -12.99
N THR A 87 -4.69 0.24 -12.30
CA THR A 87 -4.19 -1.09 -12.66
C THR A 87 -5.24 -2.19 -12.46
N ASP A 88 -5.28 -3.15 -13.38
CA ASP A 88 -6.07 -4.38 -13.28
C ASP A 88 -5.25 -5.56 -12.71
N ALA A 89 -3.98 -5.32 -12.34
CA ALA A 89 -3.09 -6.37 -11.82
C ALA A 89 -3.45 -6.77 -10.38
N ASN A 90 -3.01 -7.95 -9.95
CA ASN A 90 -3.15 -8.33 -8.55
C ASN A 90 -2.17 -7.52 -7.69
N VAL A 91 -2.69 -6.71 -6.76
CA VAL A 91 -1.89 -5.95 -5.80
C VAL A 91 -1.68 -6.78 -4.54
N LEU A 92 -0.43 -6.89 -4.09
CA LEU A 92 -0.04 -7.65 -2.90
C LEU A 92 0.67 -6.76 -1.89
N VAL A 93 0.48 -7.06 -0.60
CA VAL A 93 1.05 -6.28 0.51
C VAL A 93 1.58 -7.18 1.63
N THR A 94 2.71 -6.79 2.20
CA THR A 94 3.23 -7.34 3.46
C THR A 94 3.57 -6.21 4.43
N LEU A 95 2.98 -6.24 5.63
CA LEU A 95 3.28 -5.33 6.73
C LEU A 95 4.37 -5.92 7.62
N TYR A 96 5.42 -5.13 7.89
CA TYR A 96 6.48 -5.49 8.82
C TYR A 96 6.38 -4.65 10.09
N GLY A 97 6.36 -5.32 11.25
CA GLY A 97 6.41 -4.66 12.55
C GLY A 97 7.48 -5.24 13.47
N THR A 98 7.68 -4.59 14.61
CA THR A 98 8.75 -4.94 15.56
C THR A 98 8.66 -6.35 16.17
N LYS A 99 7.51 -7.03 16.03
CA LYS A 99 7.26 -8.38 16.56
C LYS A 99 7.05 -9.43 15.44
N GLY A 100 7.30 -9.10 14.19
CA GLY A 100 7.12 -9.99 13.03
C GLY A 100 6.39 -9.32 11.86
N ASP A 101 6.06 -10.10 10.83
CA ASP A 101 5.37 -9.66 9.62
C ASP A 101 3.97 -10.28 9.46
N SER A 102 3.16 -9.71 8.58
CA SER A 102 1.79 -10.16 8.33
C SER A 102 1.70 -11.42 7.46
N GLY A 103 2.79 -11.83 6.82
CA GLY A 103 2.72 -12.59 5.56
C GLY A 103 2.20 -11.72 4.40
N GLU A 104 2.22 -12.29 3.21
CA GLU A 104 1.71 -11.68 1.98
C GLU A 104 0.19 -11.77 1.91
N HIS A 105 -0.46 -10.65 1.59
CA HIS A 105 -1.90 -10.55 1.40
C HIS A 105 -2.19 -9.94 0.04
N LYS A 106 -3.02 -10.60 -0.76
CA LYS A 106 -3.63 -9.97 -1.94
C LYS A 106 -4.69 -8.96 -1.46
N LEU A 107 -4.65 -7.75 -1.99
CA LEU A 107 -5.65 -6.72 -1.74
C LEU A 107 -6.78 -6.83 -2.76
N ASP A 108 -8.00 -7.02 -2.27
CA ASP A 108 -9.19 -7.20 -3.09
C ASP A 108 -10.45 -6.87 -2.27
N ASN A 109 -11.19 -5.82 -2.64
CA ASN A 109 -12.57 -5.67 -2.18
C ASN A 109 -13.49 -6.40 -3.17
N GLU A 110 -14.20 -7.43 -2.70
CA GLU A 110 -15.04 -8.26 -3.55
C GLU A 110 -16.07 -7.43 -4.35
N GLY A 111 -16.02 -7.55 -5.68
CA GLY A 111 -16.97 -6.91 -6.59
C GLY A 111 -16.66 -5.45 -6.92
N GLU A 112 -15.53 -4.91 -6.45
CA GLU A 112 -15.08 -3.56 -6.76
C GLU A 112 -13.92 -3.56 -7.75
N ASN A 113 -13.79 -2.46 -8.51
CA ASN A 113 -12.56 -2.18 -9.25
C ASN A 113 -11.69 -1.25 -8.39
N ASN A 114 -10.71 -1.84 -7.71
CA ASN A 114 -10.10 -1.23 -6.53
C ASN A 114 -9.07 -0.15 -6.83
N PHE A 115 -8.27 -0.33 -7.89
CA PHE A 115 -7.06 0.46 -8.13
C PHE A 115 -7.22 1.36 -9.34
N GLU A 116 -8.29 2.15 -9.35
CA GLU A 116 -8.61 3.09 -10.44
C GLU A 116 -7.93 4.44 -10.25
N GLN A 117 -7.70 5.15 -11.36
CA GLN A 117 -7.14 6.50 -11.35
C GLN A 117 -7.96 7.43 -10.43
N GLY A 118 -7.27 8.12 -9.52
CA GLY A 118 -7.85 9.11 -8.62
C GLY A 118 -8.62 8.56 -7.42
N MET A 119 -8.55 7.24 -7.15
CA MET A 119 -9.16 6.58 -5.98
C MET A 119 -8.27 6.61 -4.74
#